data_AF-A0A2V8HGB3-F1
#
_entry.id   AF-A0A2V8HGB3-F1
#
_cell.length_a   1.000
_cell.length_b   1.000
_cell.length_c   1.000
_cell.angle_alpha   90.00
_cell.angle_beta   90.00
_cell.angle_gamma   90.00
#
_symmetry.space_group_name_H-M   'P 1'
#
loop_
_entity.id
_entity.type
_entity.pdbx_description
1 polymer ?
#
loop_
_entity_poly.entity_id
_entity_poly.type
_entity_poly.pdbx_seq_one_letter_code
_entity_poly.pdbx_strand_id
1 'polypeptide(L)'
;MAPLRASGRRLGTVVGLVGLCLLLSALTPYFLTVSNLLNVLEQTAINAVIAAGMTFVIISGGIDLSVGSLVALAGVVLALCLQAQAPLVVAIAAACAAGAAFGMLNGLAITWGRLPPFIATLGMMSIARGCALLFTGGRPVSGFDVDFRHVATGRFLRVPAPVFITLAVYLLGRFVLAETRFGRYVYAMGGN
;
A
#
# COMPACT_ATOMS: atom_id res chain seq x y z
N MET A 1 -17.96 31.89 -8.73
CA MET A 1 -18.74 30.84 -9.43
C MET A 1 -17.87 29.60 -9.74
N ALA A 2 -17.22 28.97 -8.75
CA ALA A 2 -16.35 27.80 -8.92
C ALA A 2 -16.84 26.43 -8.36
N PRO A 3 -17.96 26.27 -7.61
CA PRO A 3 -18.29 24.98 -6.99
C PRO A 3 -18.94 23.95 -7.94
N LEU A 4 -19.57 24.39 -9.04
CA LEU A 4 -20.33 23.49 -9.93
C LEU A 4 -19.44 22.57 -10.80
N ARG A 5 -18.22 23.01 -11.14
CA ARG A 5 -17.28 22.21 -11.96
C ARG A 5 -16.65 21.05 -11.18
N ALA A 6 -16.43 21.21 -9.88
CA ALA A 6 -15.89 20.15 -9.02
C ALA A 6 -16.92 19.02 -8.79
N SER A 7 -18.20 19.38 -8.65
CA SER A 7 -19.29 18.41 -8.48
C SER A 7 -19.53 17.60 -9.77
N GLY A 8 -19.49 18.24 -10.93
CA GLY A 8 -19.63 17.55 -12.23
C GLY A 8 -18.50 16.55 -12.52
N ARG A 9 -17.27 16.83 -12.09
CA ARG A 9 -16.13 15.91 -12.26
C ARG A 9 -16.25 14.66 -11.38
N ARG A 10 -16.66 14.82 -10.12
CA ARG A 10 -16.92 13.69 -9.20
C ARG A 10 -18.08 12.83 -9.72
N LEU A 11 -19.15 13.46 -10.20
CA LEU A 11 -20.27 12.76 -10.81
C LEU A 11 -19.82 12.00 -12.07
N GLY A 12 -18.98 12.59 -12.91
CA GLY A 12 -18.44 11.97 -14.11
C GLY A 12 -17.61 10.70 -13.82
N THR A 13 -16.78 10.70 -12.77
CA THR A 13 -16.02 9.51 -12.37
C THR A 13 -16.94 8.40 -11.87
N VAL A 14 -17.93 8.72 -11.04
CA VAL A 14 -18.90 7.73 -10.53
C VAL A 14 -19.77 7.18 -11.66
N VAL A 15 -20.28 8.04 -12.54
CA VAL A 15 -21.06 7.65 -13.71
C VAL A 15 -20.22 6.79 -14.66
N GLY A 16 -18.96 7.15 -14.90
CA GLY A 16 -18.03 6.35 -15.69
C GLY A 16 -17.79 4.96 -15.07
N LEU A 17 -17.59 4.89 -13.75
CA LEU A 17 -17.44 3.63 -13.03
C LEU A 17 -18.70 2.76 -13.13
N VAL A 18 -19.88 3.33 -12.86
CA VAL A 18 -21.15 2.61 -12.95
C VAL A 18 -21.42 2.14 -14.38
N GLY A 19 -21.20 2.99 -15.37
CA GLY A 19 -21.34 2.66 -16.79
C GLY A 19 -20.42 1.51 -17.21
N LEU A 20 -19.15 1.54 -16.76
CA LEU A 20 -18.20 0.45 -16.99
C LEU A 20 -18.66 -0.85 -16.31
N CYS A 21 -19.14 -0.79 -15.06
CA CYS A 21 -19.65 -1.97 -14.36
C CYS A 21 -20.87 -2.59 -15.07
N LEU A 22 -21.81 -1.76 -15.56
CA LEU A 22 -22.97 -2.24 -16.32
C LEU A 22 -22.55 -2.88 -17.64
N LEU A 23 -21.64 -2.24 -18.37
CA LEU A 23 -21.11 -2.74 -19.63
C LEU A 23 -20.38 -4.08 -19.44
N LEU A 24 -19.49 -4.18 -18.45
CA LEU A 24 -18.79 -5.43 -18.14
C LEU A 24 -19.77 -6.52 -17.66
N SER A 25 -20.77 -6.17 -16.85
CA SER A 25 -21.81 -7.12 -16.45
C SER A 25 -22.63 -7.66 -17.62
N ALA A 26 -22.83 -6.87 -18.68
CA ALA A 26 -23.54 -7.29 -19.87
C ALA A 26 -22.66 -8.13 -20.81
N LEU A 27 -21.36 -7.82 -20.90
CA LEU A 27 -20.43 -8.46 -21.82
C LEU A 27 -19.80 -9.75 -21.29
N THR A 28 -19.72 -9.92 -19.97
CA THR A 28 -19.10 -11.12 -19.38
C THR A 28 -19.93 -11.70 -18.22
N PRO A 29 -20.28 -13.00 -18.27
CA PRO A 29 -21.00 -13.65 -17.18
C PRO A 29 -20.15 -13.79 -15.91
N TYR A 30 -18.82 -13.60 -16.00
CA TYR A 30 -17.90 -13.78 -14.89
C TYR A 30 -17.77 -12.54 -13.99
N PHE A 31 -18.14 -11.35 -14.47
CA PHE A 31 -17.84 -10.09 -13.78
C PHE A 31 -18.48 -9.99 -12.38
N LEU A 32 -19.78 -10.28 -12.26
CA LEU A 32 -20.50 -10.23 -10.98
C LEU A 32 -20.43 -11.55 -10.19
N THR A 33 -19.60 -12.50 -10.59
CA THR A 33 -19.43 -13.73 -9.81
C THR A 33 -18.73 -13.45 -8.49
N VAL A 34 -19.16 -14.14 -7.43
CA VAL A 34 -18.55 -14.01 -6.09
C VAL A 34 -17.04 -14.25 -6.14
N SER A 35 -16.59 -15.25 -6.92
CA SER A 35 -15.17 -15.53 -7.10
C SER A 35 -14.40 -14.35 -7.72
N ASN A 36 -14.96 -13.71 -8.74
CA ASN A 36 -14.33 -12.54 -9.36
C ASN A 36 -14.29 -11.35 -8.39
N LEU A 37 -15.38 -11.08 -7.68
CA LEU A 37 -15.43 -9.99 -6.69
C LEU A 37 -14.43 -10.20 -5.55
N LEU A 38 -14.30 -11.43 -5.05
CA LEU A 38 -13.30 -11.76 -4.02
C LEU A 38 -11.87 -11.62 -4.55
N ASN A 39 -11.60 -12.02 -5.79
CA ASN A 39 -10.29 -11.83 -6.41
C ASN A 39 -9.94 -10.34 -6.58
N VAL A 40 -10.92 -9.52 -6.99
CA VAL A 40 -10.76 -8.06 -7.07
C VAL A 40 -10.47 -7.48 -5.69
N LEU A 41 -11.18 -7.91 -4.65
CA LEU A 41 -10.92 -7.50 -3.27
C LEU A 41 -9.51 -7.90 -2.80
N GLU A 42 -9.06 -9.11 -3.12
CA GLU A 42 -7.72 -9.58 -2.77
C GLU A 42 -6.63 -8.76 -3.45
N GLN A 43 -6.76 -8.48 -4.76
CA GLN A 43 -5.78 -7.70 -5.51
C GLN A 43 -5.76 -6.23 -5.08
N THR A 44 -6.93 -5.67 -4.76
CA THR A 44 -7.04 -4.27 -4.32
C THR A 44 -6.58 -4.06 -2.88
N ALA A 45 -6.56 -5.10 -2.04
CA ALA A 45 -6.13 -5.02 -0.65
C ALA A 45 -4.71 -4.43 -0.50
N ILE A 46 -3.76 -4.87 -1.33
CA ILE A 46 -2.37 -4.38 -1.29
C ILE A 46 -2.33 -2.87 -1.55
N ASN A 47 -3.00 -2.43 -2.61
CA ASN A 47 -3.08 -1.00 -2.96
C ASN A 47 -3.82 -0.20 -1.88
N ALA A 48 -4.85 -0.78 -1.26
CA ALA A 48 -5.60 -0.13 -0.20
C ALA A 48 -4.72 0.11 1.04
N VAL A 49 -3.92 -0.87 1.47
CA VAL A 49 -2.95 -0.72 2.57
C VAL A 49 -1.95 0.39 2.27
N ILE A 50 -1.40 0.42 1.05
CA ILE A 50 -0.48 1.49 0.63
C ILE A 50 -1.19 2.85 0.66
N ALA A 51 -2.42 2.93 0.16
CA ALA A 51 -3.22 4.15 0.14
C ALA A 51 -3.50 4.69 1.56
N ALA A 52 -3.70 3.81 2.55
CA ALA A 52 -3.86 4.22 3.94
C ALA A 52 -2.61 4.94 4.47
N GLY A 53 -1.41 4.42 4.17
CA GLY A 53 -0.15 5.09 4.50
C GLY A 53 0.06 6.40 3.72
N MET A 54 -0.20 6.37 2.41
CA MET A 54 -0.07 7.54 1.53
C MET A 54 -1.02 8.68 1.90
N THR A 55 -2.14 8.39 2.55
CA THR A 55 -3.04 9.42 3.08
C THR A 55 -2.31 10.38 4.02
N PHE A 56 -1.43 9.88 4.90
CA PHE A 56 -0.64 10.73 5.79
C PHE A 56 0.35 11.61 5.02
N VAL A 57 1.02 11.04 4.01
CA VAL A 57 1.98 11.76 3.15
C VAL A 57 1.28 12.89 2.40
N ILE A 58 0.14 12.59 1.76
CA ILE A 58 -0.61 13.57 0.98
C ILE A 58 -1.18 14.67 1.87
N ILE A 59 -1.75 14.31 3.03
CA ILE A 59 -2.28 15.32 3.97
C ILE A 59 -1.16 16.26 4.41
N SER A 60 0.05 15.74 4.68
CA SER A 60 1.19 16.59 5.04
C SER A 60 1.76 17.46 3.89
N GLY A 61 1.17 17.41 2.68
CA GLY A 61 1.65 18.14 1.50
C GLY A 61 2.84 17.48 0.78
N GLY A 62 3.16 16.23 1.13
CA GLY A 62 4.27 15.47 0.56
C GLY A 62 3.90 14.67 -0.70
N ILE A 63 4.93 14.14 -1.35
CA ILE A 63 4.83 13.18 -2.45
C ILE A 63 5.79 12.03 -2.14
N ASP A 64 5.33 10.79 -2.30
CA ASP A 64 6.19 9.61 -2.21
C ASP A 64 6.00 8.71 -3.43
N LEU A 65 7.03 8.69 -4.29
CA LEU A 65 7.08 7.84 -5.48
C LEU A 65 7.74 6.48 -5.22
N SER A 66 8.39 6.31 -4.06
CA SER A 66 9.18 5.12 -3.74
C SER A 66 8.35 3.95 -3.24
N VAL A 67 7.08 4.17 -2.88
CA VAL A 67 6.24 3.17 -2.19
C VAL A 67 6.17 1.82 -2.89
N GLY A 68 6.09 1.79 -4.23
CA GLY A 68 6.08 0.52 -4.98
C GLY A 68 7.40 -0.25 -4.84
N SER A 69 8.53 0.45 -4.93
CA SER A 69 9.86 -0.14 -4.75
C SER A 69 10.13 -0.56 -3.30
N LEU A 70 9.59 0.17 -2.32
CA LEU A 70 9.69 -0.19 -0.90
C LEU A 70 8.85 -1.42 -0.57
N VAL A 71 7.65 -1.56 -1.15
CA VAL A 71 6.85 -2.78 -1.03
C VAL A 71 7.58 -3.98 -1.62
N ALA A 72 8.21 -3.81 -2.79
CA ALA A 72 9.04 -4.86 -3.39
C ALA A 72 10.22 -5.24 -2.48
N LEU A 73 10.95 -4.26 -1.94
CA LEU A 73 12.06 -4.51 -1.01
C LEU A 73 11.60 -5.21 0.27
N ALA A 74 10.50 -4.76 0.88
CA ALA A 74 9.93 -5.39 2.06
C ALA A 74 9.51 -6.84 1.79
N GLY A 75 8.93 -7.11 0.62
CA GLY A 75 8.61 -8.47 0.17
C GLY A 75 9.86 -9.34 0.00
N VAL A 76 10.95 -8.78 -0.51
CA VAL A 76 12.24 -9.49 -0.61
C VAL A 76 12.83 -9.80 0.77
N VAL A 77 12.82 -8.83 1.70
CA VAL A 77 13.28 -9.05 3.08
C VAL A 77 12.47 -10.16 3.75
N LEU A 78 11.14 -10.10 3.64
CA LEU A 78 10.25 -11.15 4.13
C LEU A 78 10.64 -12.52 3.56
N ALA A 79 10.77 -12.60 2.24
CA ALA A 79 11.05 -13.83 1.53
C ALA A 79 12.41 -14.44 1.92
N LEU A 80 13.44 -13.62 2.08
CA LEU A 80 14.77 -14.06 2.52
C LEU A 80 14.76 -14.54 3.98
N CYS A 81 14.04 -13.85 4.87
CA CYS A 81 13.86 -14.32 6.24
C CYS A 81 13.17 -15.68 6.30
N LEU A 82 12.12 -15.90 5.50
CA LEU A 82 11.42 -17.17 5.42
C LEU A 82 12.31 -18.28 4.85
N GLN A 83 13.13 -18.00 3.82
CA GLN A 83 14.11 -18.97 3.30
C GLN A 83 15.18 -19.33 4.33
N ALA A 84 15.57 -18.38 5.18
CA ALA A 84 16.44 -18.63 6.33
C ALA A 84 15.73 -19.37 7.48
N GLN A 85 14.52 -19.89 7.26
CA GLN A 85 13.69 -20.59 8.25
C GLN A 85 13.39 -19.76 9.51
N ALA A 86 13.41 -18.42 9.40
CA ALA A 86 13.01 -17.57 10.49
C ALA A 86 11.50 -17.72 10.76
N PRO A 87 11.04 -17.62 12.02
CA PRO A 87 9.63 -17.66 12.34
C PRO A 87 8.85 -16.58 11.58
N LEU A 88 7.64 -16.89 11.12
CA LEU A 88 6.81 -15.99 10.30
C LEU A 88 6.67 -14.59 10.92
N VAL A 89 6.47 -14.51 12.23
CA VAL A 89 6.35 -13.24 12.97
C VAL A 89 7.62 -12.40 12.86
N VAL A 90 8.80 -13.04 12.94
CA VAL A 90 10.10 -12.36 12.81
C VAL A 90 10.30 -11.87 11.39
N ALA A 91 9.92 -12.66 10.38
CA ALA A 91 10.00 -12.27 8.99
C ALA A 91 9.10 -11.06 8.68
N ILE A 92 7.86 -11.06 9.18
CA ILE A 92 6.93 -9.92 9.05
C ILE A 92 7.50 -8.68 9.75
N ALA A 93 7.99 -8.82 10.98
CA ALA A 93 8.58 -7.71 11.72
C ALA A 93 9.81 -7.12 11.00
N ALA A 94 10.68 -7.97 10.45
CA ALA A 94 11.83 -7.53 9.67
C ALA A 94 11.43 -6.77 8.40
N ALA A 95 10.41 -7.25 7.67
CA ALA A 95 9.89 -6.57 6.49
C ALA A 95 9.29 -5.19 6.83
N CYS A 96 8.49 -5.11 7.91
CA CYS A 96 7.96 -3.84 8.40
C CYS A 96 9.06 -2.89 8.87
N ALA A 97 10.08 -3.40 9.56
CA ALA A 97 11.22 -2.61 10.01
C ALA A 97 12.03 -2.05 8.84
N ALA A 98 12.25 -2.85 7.78
CA ALA A 98 12.91 -2.39 6.57
C ALA A 98 12.11 -1.26 5.89
N GLY A 99 10.79 -1.44 5.73
CA GLY A 99 9.93 -0.38 5.18
C GLY A 99 9.96 0.90 6.03
N ALA A 100 9.88 0.77 7.36
CA ALA A 100 9.93 1.91 8.28
C ALA A 100 11.29 2.62 8.25
N ALA A 101 12.41 1.89 8.18
CA ALA A 101 13.74 2.45 8.09
C ALA A 101 13.91 3.28 6.82
N PHE A 102 13.52 2.75 5.66
CA PHE A 102 13.61 3.48 4.40
C PHE A 102 12.63 4.67 4.33
N GLY A 103 11.43 4.53 4.89
CA GLY A 103 10.49 5.64 5.05
C GLY A 103 11.03 6.76 5.94
N MET A 104 11.71 6.40 7.03
CA MET A 104 12.40 7.35 7.91
C MET A 104 13.56 8.05 7.17
N LEU A 105 14.35 7.32 6.39
CA LEU A 105 15.40 7.92 5.56
C LEU A 105 14.85 8.93 4.56
N ASN A 106 13.71 8.63 3.92
CA ASN A 106 12.99 9.60 3.08
C ASN A 106 12.58 10.84 3.87
N GLY A 107 11.95 10.65 5.05
CA GLY A 107 11.53 11.76 5.90
C GLY A 107 12.71 12.65 6.35
N LEU A 108 13.84 12.05 6.73
CA LEU A 108 15.05 12.77 7.12
C LEU A 108 15.69 13.51 5.94
N ALA A 109 15.75 12.89 4.77
CA ALA A 109 16.27 13.51 3.56
C ALA A 109 15.46 14.77 3.16
N ILE A 110 14.14 14.73 3.36
CA ILE A 110 13.26 15.87 3.08
C ILE A 110 13.40 16.95 4.16
N THR A 111 13.30 16.57 5.44
CA THR A 111 13.21 17.52 6.55
C THR A 111 14.56 18.12 6.95
N TRP A 112 15.60 17.29 7.10
CA TRP A 112 16.94 17.74 7.48
C TRP A 112 17.82 17.98 6.26
N GLY A 113 17.73 17.11 5.25
CA GLY A 113 18.46 17.27 4.00
C GLY A 113 17.94 18.40 3.11
N ARG A 114 16.75 18.95 3.43
CA ARG A 114 16.07 20.02 2.68
C ARG A 114 15.89 19.68 1.19
N LEU A 115 15.81 18.39 0.87
CA LEU A 115 15.59 17.93 -0.49
C LEU A 115 14.10 18.06 -0.84
N PRO A 116 13.76 18.50 -2.07
CA PRO A 116 12.38 18.44 -2.54
C PRO A 116 11.83 16.99 -2.46
N PRO A 117 10.60 16.77 -1.94
CA PRO A 117 10.04 15.42 -1.73
C PRO A 117 10.08 14.52 -2.96
N PHE A 118 9.82 15.10 -4.13
CA PHE A 118 9.88 14.39 -5.41
C PHE A 118 11.27 13.80 -5.68
N ILE A 119 12.34 14.59 -5.46
CA ILE A 119 13.72 14.16 -5.72
C ILE A 119 14.15 13.10 -4.71
N ALA A 120 13.86 13.33 -3.42
CA ALA A 120 14.20 12.38 -2.36
C ALA A 120 13.55 11.01 -2.61
N THR A 121 12.25 11.00 -2.92
CA THR A 121 11.51 9.75 -3.12
C THR A 121 11.79 9.08 -4.46
N LEU A 122 12.12 9.82 -5.53
CA LEU A 122 12.64 9.21 -6.77
C LEU A 122 14.01 8.53 -6.56
N GLY A 123 14.91 9.18 -5.81
CA GLY A 123 16.19 8.60 -5.43
C GLY A 123 15.98 7.33 -4.62
N MET A 124 15.12 7.38 -3.61
CA MET A 124 14.78 6.22 -2.79
C MET A 124 14.12 5.08 -3.58
N MET A 125 13.27 5.41 -4.55
CA MET A 125 12.70 4.42 -5.47
C MET A 125 13.82 3.63 -6.17
N SER A 126 14.85 4.32 -6.64
CA SER A 126 16.00 3.71 -7.32
C SER A 126 16.84 2.86 -6.37
N ILE A 127 17.11 3.36 -5.16
CA ILE A 127 17.86 2.65 -4.12
C ILE A 127 17.11 1.36 -3.71
N ALA A 128 15.85 1.47 -3.32
CA ALA A 128 15.06 0.33 -2.87
C ALA A 128 14.91 -0.74 -3.95
N ARG A 129 14.69 -0.31 -5.21
CA ARG A 129 14.64 -1.21 -6.36
C ARG A 129 16.00 -1.88 -6.62
N GLY A 130 17.09 -1.13 -6.50
CA GLY A 130 18.45 -1.65 -6.59
C GLY A 130 18.73 -2.69 -5.51
N CYS A 131 18.41 -2.41 -4.26
CA CYS A 131 18.53 -3.35 -3.14
C CYS A 131 17.71 -4.62 -3.39
N ALA A 132 16.45 -4.49 -3.81
CA ALA A 132 15.60 -5.64 -4.13
C ALA A 132 16.22 -6.49 -5.26
N LEU A 133 16.77 -5.87 -6.30
CA LEU A 133 17.44 -6.57 -7.39
C LEU A 133 18.72 -7.29 -6.93
N LEU A 134 19.55 -6.61 -6.13
CA LEU A 134 20.79 -7.16 -5.60
C LEU A 134 20.55 -8.37 -4.71
N PHE A 135 19.57 -8.28 -3.81
CA PHE A 135 19.25 -9.35 -2.88
C PHE A 135 18.57 -10.56 -3.53
N THR A 136 17.87 -10.37 -4.64
CA THR A 136 17.21 -11.45 -5.38
C THR A 136 18.03 -11.99 -6.54
N GLY A 137 19.10 -11.31 -6.94
CA GLY A 137 19.78 -11.56 -8.21
C GLY A 137 18.85 -11.41 -9.43
N GLY A 138 17.76 -10.66 -9.30
CA GLY A 138 16.72 -10.52 -10.33
C GLY A 138 15.84 -11.74 -10.55
N ARG A 139 15.86 -12.71 -9.63
CA ARG A 139 15.05 -13.93 -9.72
C ARG A 139 13.90 -13.92 -8.71
N PRO A 140 12.74 -14.51 -9.04
CA PRO A 140 11.67 -14.69 -8.06
C PRO A 140 12.14 -15.56 -6.89
N VAL A 141 11.90 -15.09 -5.67
CA VAL A 141 12.12 -15.86 -4.45
C VAL A 141 10.86 -16.68 -4.18
N SER A 142 11.01 -17.99 -4.00
CA SER A 142 9.89 -18.94 -3.82
C SER A 142 10.24 -20.02 -2.80
N GLY A 143 9.31 -20.96 -2.57
CA GLY A 143 9.50 -22.06 -1.62
C GLY A 143 9.06 -21.73 -0.19
N PHE A 144 7.96 -21.00 -0.03
CA PHE A 144 7.45 -20.61 1.29
C PHE A 144 6.55 -21.67 1.93
N ASP A 145 6.63 -21.76 3.25
CA ASP A 145 5.86 -22.70 4.07
C ASP A 145 4.35 -22.43 4.07
N VAL A 146 3.61 -23.44 4.50
CA VAL A 146 2.14 -23.44 4.56
C VAL A 146 1.61 -22.32 5.47
N ASP A 147 2.31 -22.00 6.55
CA ASP A 147 1.92 -20.94 7.48
C ASP A 147 1.91 -19.55 6.83
N PHE A 148 2.93 -19.25 6.02
CA PHE A 148 2.95 -18.01 5.24
C PHE A 148 1.82 -17.98 4.21
N ARG A 149 1.57 -19.11 3.53
CA ARG A 149 0.47 -19.20 2.55
C ARG A 149 -0.90 -18.98 3.17
N HIS A 150 -1.14 -19.42 4.40
CA HIS A 150 -2.38 -19.14 5.11
C HIS A 150 -2.59 -17.64 5.36
N VAL A 151 -1.53 -16.90 5.70
CA VAL A 151 -1.62 -15.45 5.89
C VAL A 151 -1.72 -14.70 4.57
N ALA A 152 -0.97 -15.14 3.55
CA ALA A 152 -0.88 -14.45 2.26
C ALA A 152 -2.09 -14.71 1.35
N THR A 153 -2.52 -15.96 1.21
CA THR A 153 -3.58 -16.38 0.26
C THR A 153 -4.67 -17.22 0.91
N GLY A 154 -4.68 -17.34 2.24
CA GLY A 154 -5.72 -18.05 2.98
C GLY A 154 -7.06 -17.33 2.93
N ARG A 155 -8.12 -18.07 3.22
CA ARG A 155 -9.49 -17.56 3.26
C ARG A 155 -10.05 -17.73 4.64
N PHE A 156 -10.54 -16.65 5.23
CA PHE A 156 -11.29 -16.66 6.47
C PHE A 156 -12.75 -16.31 6.17
N LEU A 157 -13.69 -17.17 6.56
CA LEU A 157 -15.12 -17.00 6.25
C LEU A 157 -15.40 -16.74 4.75
N ARG A 158 -14.67 -17.42 3.86
CA ARG A 158 -14.69 -17.24 2.39
C ARG A 158 -14.13 -15.91 1.87
N VAL A 159 -13.65 -15.02 2.73
CA VAL A 159 -13.01 -13.74 2.39
C VAL A 159 -11.49 -13.90 2.44
N PRO A 160 -10.73 -13.35 1.47
CA PRO A 160 -9.26 -13.38 1.50
C PRO A 160 -8.69 -12.72 2.75
N ALA A 161 -7.70 -13.37 3.38
CA ALA A 161 -7.01 -12.85 4.56
C ALA A 161 -6.46 -11.41 4.40
N PRO A 162 -5.91 -10.99 3.24
CA PRO A 162 -5.45 -9.61 3.01
C PRO A 162 -6.52 -8.53 3.23
N VAL A 163 -7.80 -8.86 3.05
CA VAL A 163 -8.91 -7.92 3.27
C VAL A 163 -9.03 -7.57 4.76
N PHE A 164 -8.85 -8.54 5.66
CA PHE A 164 -8.90 -8.29 7.10
C PHE A 164 -7.69 -7.48 7.57
N ILE A 165 -6.50 -7.74 7.02
CA ILE A 165 -5.31 -6.92 7.27
C ILE A 165 -5.57 -5.48 6.83
N THR A 166 -6.14 -5.30 5.64
CA THR A 166 -6.50 -3.96 5.13
C THR A 166 -7.47 -3.26 6.07
N LEU A 167 -8.53 -3.94 6.52
CA LEU A 167 -9.50 -3.36 7.46
C LEU A 167 -8.83 -2.93 8.76
N ALA A 168 -7.96 -3.77 9.33
CA ALA A 168 -7.21 -3.44 10.55
C ALA A 168 -6.32 -2.20 10.34
N VAL A 169 -5.60 -2.13 9.22
CA VAL A 169 -4.75 -0.97 8.87
C VAL A 169 -5.59 0.30 8.69
N TYR A 170 -6.76 0.22 8.06
CA TYR A 170 -7.66 1.36 7.91
C TYR A 170 -8.23 1.84 9.24
N LEU A 171 -8.65 0.91 10.11
CA LEU A 171 -9.16 1.27 11.44
C LEU A 171 -8.07 1.93 12.27
N LEU A 172 -6.85 1.37 12.24
CA LEU A 172 -5.70 1.96 12.92
C LEU A 172 -5.35 3.34 12.34
N GLY A 173 -5.25 3.44 11.02
CA GLY A 173 -4.95 4.69 10.32
C GLY A 173 -5.98 5.78 10.60
N ARG A 174 -7.27 5.44 10.56
CA ARG A 174 -8.37 6.33 10.93
C ARG A 174 -8.24 6.77 12.39
N PHE A 175 -8.02 5.84 13.32
CA PHE A 175 -7.86 6.16 14.73
C PHE A 175 -6.68 7.12 14.96
N VAL A 176 -5.52 6.82 14.38
CA VAL A 176 -4.33 7.67 14.45
C VAL A 176 -4.62 9.06 13.87
N LEU A 177 -5.29 9.13 12.72
CA LEU A 177 -5.54 10.39 12.03
C LEU A 177 -6.62 11.25 12.71
N ALA A 178 -7.70 10.65 13.21
CA ALA A 178 -8.85 11.37 13.78
C ALA A 178 -8.70 11.64 15.28
N GLU A 179 -8.19 10.68 16.04
CA GLU A 179 -8.28 10.70 17.51
C GLU A 179 -6.96 11.10 18.20
N THR A 180 -5.81 11.04 17.50
CA THR A 180 -4.50 11.31 18.13
C THR A 180 -3.98 12.73 17.90
N ARG A 181 -3.05 13.16 18.77
CA ARG A 181 -2.29 14.41 18.59
C ARG A 181 -1.49 14.41 17.30
N PHE A 182 -0.90 13.27 16.93
CA PHE A 182 -0.14 13.11 15.69
C PHE A 182 -0.98 13.47 14.46
N GLY A 183 -2.21 12.95 14.37
CA GLY A 183 -3.12 13.27 13.26
C GLY A 183 -3.40 14.77 13.12
N ARG A 184 -3.61 15.48 14.25
CA ARG A 184 -3.78 16.94 14.24
C ARG A 184 -2.55 17.68 13.71
N TYR A 185 -1.33 17.25 14.08
CA TYR A 185 -0.11 17.84 13.52
C TYR A 185 0.03 17.59 12.02
N VAL A 186 -0.31 16.38 11.56
CA VAL A 186 -0.27 16.04 10.12
C VAL A 186 -1.18 16.96 9.31
N TYR A 187 -2.42 17.20 9.77
CA TYR A 187 -3.31 18.17 9.13
C TYR A 187 -2.81 19.61 9.20
N ALA A 188 -2.24 20.02 10.34
CA ALA A 188 -1.74 21.38 10.53
C ALA A 188 -0.55 21.68 9.60
N MET A 189 0.35 20.72 9.35
CA MET A 189 1.46 20.91 8.41
C MET A 189 1.00 21.03 6.95
N GLY A 190 -0.09 20.36 6.58
CA GLY A 190 -0.62 20.35 5.22
C GLY A 190 -1.45 21.56 4.81
N GLY A 191 -1.98 22.32 5.77
CA GLY A 191 -2.91 23.43 5.53
C GLY A 191 -2.27 24.78 5.20
N ASN A 192 -0.98 24.80 4.82
CA ASN A 192 -0.20 26.01 4.55
C ASN A 192 -0.48 26.59 3.15
#